data_AF-D5A917-F1
#
_entry.id   AF-D5A917-F1
#
_cell.length_a   1.000
_cell.length_b   1.000
_cell.length_c   1.000
_cell.angle_alpha   90.00
_cell.angle_beta   90.00
_cell.angle_gamma   90.00
#
_symmetry.space_group_name_H-M   'P 1'
#
loop_
_entity.id
_entity.type
_entity.pdbx_description
1 polymer ?
#
loop_
_entity_poly.entity_id
_entity_poly.type
_entity_poly.pdbx_seq_one_letter_code
_entity_poly.pdbx_strand_id
1 'polypeptide(L)'
;MPESSESYPQKFRKEDNLVGLAQAITNSILSTGRLDVQKKLFTSIQLVGGVALTKGLVGAVEERVLHAIPANEAVDTVEVLQQRTDPLIVSWKGGAILGILDYFSRDQWIHREDWVHGGIKTGSGRKYRDSHLLQTQAFWYINS
;
A
#
# COMPACT_ATOMS: atom_id res chain seq x y z
N MET A 1 -17.84 -41.76 -12.01
CA MET A 1 -17.57 -40.50 -12.72
C MET A 1 -17.36 -39.41 -11.67
N PRO A 2 -16.28 -38.61 -11.75
CA PRO A 2 -15.85 -37.72 -10.68
C PRO A 2 -16.26 -36.27 -10.94
N GLU A 3 -16.89 -35.62 -9.96
CA GLU A 3 -17.08 -34.17 -9.87
C GLU A 3 -17.11 -33.84 -8.37
N SER A 4 -16.50 -32.80 -7.85
CA SER A 4 -15.51 -31.86 -8.33
C SER A 4 -14.87 -31.32 -7.04
N SER A 5 -13.54 -31.28 -6.99
CA SER A 5 -12.81 -30.85 -5.80
C SER A 5 -13.15 -29.39 -5.47
N GLU A 6 -13.82 -29.15 -4.36
CA GLU A 6 -13.97 -27.83 -3.76
C GLU A 6 -12.58 -27.25 -3.47
N SER A 7 -12.14 -26.32 -4.32
CA SER A 7 -10.94 -25.54 -4.10
C SER A 7 -11.25 -24.48 -3.05
N TYR A 8 -10.94 -24.79 -1.79
CA TYR A 8 -10.82 -23.78 -0.74
C TYR A 8 -9.87 -22.68 -1.24
N PRO A 9 -10.20 -21.38 -1.08
CA PRO A 9 -9.26 -20.32 -1.41
C PRO A 9 -8.01 -20.57 -0.56
N GLN A 10 -6.87 -20.76 -1.23
CA GLN A 10 -5.58 -20.87 -0.57
C GLN A 10 -5.49 -19.71 0.43
N LYS A 11 -5.44 -20.05 1.73
CA LYS A 11 -4.98 -19.11 2.75
C LYS A 11 -3.69 -18.53 2.19
N PHE A 12 -3.64 -17.23 1.90
CA PHE A 12 -2.41 -16.54 1.56
C PHE A 12 -1.42 -16.90 2.65
N ARG A 13 -0.51 -17.83 2.34
CA ARG A 13 0.45 -18.37 3.27
C ARG A 13 1.37 -17.20 3.60
N LYS A 14 1.23 -16.68 4.81
CA LYS A 14 1.85 -15.44 5.30
C LYS A 14 3.36 -15.60 5.57
N GLU A 15 4.03 -16.53 4.89
CA GLU A 15 5.34 -17.04 5.30
C GLU A 15 6.48 -16.79 4.31
N ASP A 16 6.24 -16.42 3.04
CA ASP A 16 7.32 -16.46 2.03
C ASP A 16 8.00 -15.12 1.69
N ASN A 17 7.63 -14.00 2.34
CA ASN A 17 8.23 -12.69 2.05
C ASN A 17 8.76 -12.00 3.31
N LEU A 18 9.55 -12.69 4.13
CA LEU A 18 10.39 -12.05 5.16
C LEU A 18 11.60 -11.37 4.49
N VAL A 19 11.31 -10.35 3.69
CA VAL A 19 12.30 -9.52 2.99
C VAL A 19 12.65 -8.34 3.88
N GLY A 20 13.95 -8.03 4.00
CA GLY A 20 14.40 -6.87 4.77
C GLY A 20 13.84 -5.56 4.20
N LEU A 21 13.62 -4.55 5.04
CA LEU A 21 13.00 -3.27 4.63
C LEU A 21 13.64 -2.66 3.37
N ALA A 22 14.97 -2.64 3.29
CA ALA A 22 15.70 -2.09 2.15
C ALA A 22 15.45 -2.87 0.84
N GLN A 23 15.43 -4.21 0.91
CA GLN A 23 15.11 -5.06 -0.23
C GLN A 23 13.63 -4.93 -0.63
N ALA A 24 12.72 -4.80 0.34
CA ALA A 24 11.30 -4.60 0.08
C ALA A 24 11.04 -3.26 -0.63
N ILE A 25 11.68 -2.17 -0.18
CA ILE A 25 11.61 -0.85 -0.83
C ILE A 25 12.15 -0.94 -2.26
N THR A 26 13.33 -1.52 -2.44
CA THR A 26 13.96 -1.67 -3.76
C THR A 26 13.05 -2.45 -4.69
N ASN A 27 12.66 -3.66 -4.32
CA ASN A 27 11.77 -4.51 -5.12
C ASN A 27 10.44 -3.81 -5.47
N SER A 28 9.85 -3.08 -4.52
CA SER A 28 8.63 -2.31 -4.77
C SER A 28 8.84 -1.24 -5.83
N ILE A 29 9.92 -0.47 -5.76
CA ILE A 29 10.21 0.58 -6.74
C ILE A 29 10.51 -0.04 -8.11
N LEU A 30 11.32 -1.12 -8.16
CA LEU A 30 11.69 -1.78 -9.41
C LEU A 30 10.48 -2.37 -10.13
N SER A 31 9.51 -2.88 -9.37
CA SER A 31 8.25 -3.42 -9.92
C SER A 31 7.42 -2.43 -10.73
N THR A 32 7.68 -1.12 -10.61
CA THR A 32 7.01 -0.06 -11.39
C THR A 32 7.32 -0.13 -12.89
N GLY A 33 8.46 -0.72 -13.28
CA GLY A 33 8.86 -0.98 -14.68
C GLY A 33 9.24 0.24 -15.54
N ARG A 34 9.06 1.47 -15.05
CA ARG A 34 9.40 2.71 -15.77
C ARG A 34 10.60 3.41 -15.11
N LEU A 35 11.71 3.53 -15.84
CA LEU A 35 12.99 4.07 -15.33
C LEU A 35 12.88 5.51 -14.83
N ASP A 36 12.09 6.36 -15.49
CA ASP A 36 11.87 7.75 -15.12
C ASP A 36 11.10 7.89 -13.80
N VAL A 37 10.12 6.99 -13.58
CA VAL A 37 9.35 6.93 -12.33
C VAL A 37 10.19 6.34 -11.20
N GLN A 38 10.95 5.27 -11.46
CA GLN A 38 11.82 4.65 -10.48
C GLN A 38 12.81 5.65 -9.89
N LYS A 39 13.51 6.42 -10.75
CA LYS A 39 14.44 7.48 -10.29
C LYS A 39 13.78 8.48 -9.37
N LYS A 40 12.55 8.91 -9.68
CA LYS A 40 11.78 9.82 -8.83
C LYS A 40 11.37 9.18 -7.51
N LEU A 41 11.02 7.90 -7.51
CA LEU A 41 10.62 7.18 -6.30
C LEU A 41 11.81 6.98 -5.34
N PHE A 42 13.01 6.69 -5.87
CA PHE A 42 14.22 6.58 -5.05
C PHE A 42 14.62 7.89 -4.39
N THR A 43 14.29 9.04 -4.99
CA THR A 43 14.56 10.37 -4.42
C THR A 43 13.40 10.97 -3.63
N SER A 44 12.29 10.25 -3.44
CA SER A 44 11.09 10.76 -2.76
C SER A 44 10.55 9.82 -1.68
N ILE A 45 11.43 9.06 -1.04
CA ILE A 45 11.03 8.10 -0.01
C ILE A 45 10.60 8.86 1.26
N GLN A 46 9.43 8.53 1.78
CA GLN A 46 8.94 9.07 3.06
C GLN A 46 8.70 7.94 4.05
N LEU A 47 9.31 8.06 5.23
CA LEU A 47 9.04 7.20 6.37
C LEU A 47 7.87 7.79 7.16
N VAL A 48 6.85 7.00 7.46
CA VAL A 48 5.65 7.42 8.20
C VAL A 48 5.28 6.40 9.28
N GLY A 49 4.46 6.80 10.25
CA GLY A 49 4.05 5.95 11.39
C GLY A 49 5.05 5.96 12.55
N GLY A 50 4.74 5.22 13.62
CA GLY A 50 5.48 5.35 14.90
C GLY A 50 6.95 4.96 14.84
N VAL A 51 7.31 4.01 13.97
CA VAL A 51 8.71 3.57 13.80
C VAL A 51 9.57 4.68 13.18
N ALA A 52 8.97 5.63 12.44
CA ALA A 52 9.69 6.76 11.84
C ALA A 52 10.27 7.74 12.88
N LEU A 53 9.82 7.69 14.14
CA LEU A 53 10.39 8.47 15.24
C LEU A 53 11.76 7.94 15.73
N THR A 54 12.20 6.79 15.23
CA THR A 54 13.48 6.19 15.61
C THR A 54 14.63 7.05 15.09
N LYS A 55 15.46 7.56 16.01
CA LYS A 55 16.63 8.37 15.66
C LYS A 55 17.61 7.58 14.78
N GLY A 56 18.11 8.21 13.72
CA GLY A 56 19.06 7.59 12.79
C GLY A 56 18.42 6.64 11.77
N LEU A 57 17.11 6.41 11.82
CA LEU A 57 16.43 5.53 10.86
C LEU A 57 16.50 6.07 9.42
N VAL A 58 16.38 7.39 9.25
CA VAL A 58 16.46 8.04 7.93
C VAL A 58 17.77 7.68 7.23
N GLY A 59 18.92 8.00 7.84
CA GLY A 59 20.22 7.69 7.27
C GLY A 59 20.49 6.19 7.11
N ALA A 60 20.04 5.38 8.07
CA ALA A 60 20.16 3.93 7.97
C ALA A 60 19.35 3.34 6.81
N VAL A 61 18.20 3.93 6.46
CA VAL A 61 17.41 3.51 5.31
C VAL A 61 18.06 3.97 4.00
N GLU A 62 18.54 5.21 3.93
CA GLU A 62 19.25 5.72 2.74
C GLU A 62 20.44 4.83 2.37
N GLU A 63 21.33 4.57 3.33
CA GLU A 63 22.52 3.74 3.12
C GLU A 63 22.14 2.31 2.70
N ARG A 64 21.19 1.69 3.41
CA ARG A 64 20.83 0.29 3.14
C ARG A 64 20.07 0.12 1.84
N VAL A 65 19.24 1.09 1.45
CA VAL A 65 18.53 1.06 0.16
C VAL A 65 19.53 1.26 -0.97
N LEU A 66 20.48 2.21 -0.85
CA LEU A 66 21.53 2.40 -1.84
C LEU A 66 22.33 1.11 -2.09
N HIS A 67 22.70 0.39 -1.03
CA HIS A 67 23.39 -0.90 -1.15
C HIS A 67 22.52 -2.06 -1.65
N ALA A 68 21.19 -1.94 -1.56
CA ALA A 68 20.26 -2.97 -2.02
C ALA A 68 19.94 -2.85 -3.52
N ILE A 69 20.25 -1.72 -4.16
CA ILE A 69 20.00 -1.50 -5.59
C ILE A 69 20.97 -2.37 -6.42
N PRO A 70 20.48 -3.15 -7.40
CA PRO A 70 21.34 -3.91 -8.29
C PRO A 70 22.23 -2.96 -9.12
N ALA A 71 23.54 -3.23 -9.19
CA ALA A 71 24.53 -2.39 -9.90
C ALA A 71 24.26 -2.18 -11.41
N ASN A 72 23.27 -2.86 -11.98
CA ASN A 72 22.84 -2.74 -13.38
C ASN A 72 21.85 -1.58 -13.60
N GLU A 73 21.28 -1.01 -12.53
CA GLU A 73 20.33 0.08 -12.64
C GLU A 73 20.99 1.46 -12.53
N ALA A 74 20.63 2.37 -13.43
CA ALA A 74 21.16 3.73 -13.50
C ALA A 74 20.55 4.67 -12.43
N VAL A 75 20.38 4.18 -11.20
CA VAL A 75 19.89 4.94 -10.04
C VAL A 75 21.07 5.21 -9.13
N ASP A 76 21.55 6.45 -9.16
CA ASP A 76 22.78 6.85 -8.48
C ASP A 76 22.53 7.58 -7.15
N THR A 77 21.26 7.87 -6.84
CA THR A 77 20.89 8.63 -5.63
C THR A 77 19.62 8.09 -5.01
N VAL A 78 19.66 7.95 -3.68
CA VAL A 78 18.52 7.63 -2.82
C VAL A 78 18.38 8.77 -1.83
N GLU A 79 17.19 9.33 -1.70
CA GLU A 79 16.90 10.40 -0.75
C GLU A 79 15.66 10.03 0.06
N VAL A 80 15.84 9.96 1.38
CA VAL A 80 14.74 9.80 2.33
C VAL A 80 14.38 11.18 2.85
N LEU A 81 13.23 11.67 2.40
CA LEU A 81 12.76 13.00 2.71
C LEU A 81 12.54 13.16 4.21
N GLN A 82 13.16 14.21 4.78
CA GLN A 82 12.90 14.59 6.16
C GLN A 82 11.44 15.01 6.34
N GLN A 83 10.82 14.48 7.38
CA GLN A 83 9.44 14.79 7.67
C GLN A 83 9.29 16.20 8.22
N ARG A 84 8.42 17.00 7.58
CA ARG A 84 8.08 18.36 8.00
C ARG A 84 7.02 18.41 9.09
N THR A 85 6.42 17.27 9.43
CA THR A 85 5.27 17.15 10.33
C THR A 85 5.39 15.82 11.08
N ASP A 86 4.71 15.71 12.21
CA ASP A 86 4.69 14.49 13.02
C ASP A 86 4.29 13.24 12.18
N PRO A 87 5.18 12.21 12.09
CA PRO A 87 4.91 10.96 11.37
C PRO A 87 3.67 10.21 11.79
N LEU A 88 3.25 10.36 13.05
CA LEU A 88 2.14 9.61 13.63
C LEU A 88 0.80 10.05 13.04
N ILE A 89 0.69 11.32 12.67
CA ILE A 89 -0.57 11.95 12.27
C ILE A 89 -0.64 12.24 10.78
N VAL A 90 0.46 12.10 10.03
CA VAL A 90 0.52 12.39 8.59
C VAL A 90 -0.56 11.64 7.80
N SER A 91 -0.74 10.35 8.05
CA SER A 91 -1.75 9.54 7.35
C SER A 91 -3.18 9.99 7.70
N TRP A 92 -3.42 10.34 8.97
CA TRP A 92 -4.71 10.85 9.44
C TRP A 92 -5.05 12.22 8.83
N LYS A 93 -4.06 13.12 8.77
CA LYS A 93 -4.21 14.43 8.11
C LYS A 93 -4.51 14.26 6.61
N GLY A 94 -3.80 13.36 5.94
CA GLY A 94 -4.07 13.01 4.55
C GLY A 94 -5.50 12.51 4.35
N GLY A 95 -6.00 11.64 5.25
CA GLY A 95 -7.37 11.17 5.26
C GLY A 95 -8.41 12.29 5.41
N ALA A 96 -8.18 13.23 6.33
CA ALA A 96 -9.06 14.39 6.51
C ALA A 96 -9.09 15.29 5.26
N ILE A 97 -7.94 15.52 4.62
CA ILE A 97 -7.86 16.29 3.36
C ILE A 97 -8.60 15.55 2.24
N LEU A 98 -8.41 14.22 2.12
CA LEU A 98 -9.10 13.40 1.12
C LEU A 98 -10.64 13.51 1.23
N GLY A 99 -11.18 13.66 2.45
CA GLY A 99 -12.62 13.80 2.67
C GLY A 99 -13.22 15.14 2.20
N ILE A 100 -12.39 16.17 1.99
CA ILE A 100 -12.82 17.50 1.56
C ILE A 100 -12.57 17.70 0.05
N LEU A 101 -11.71 16.89 -0.58
CA LEU A 101 -11.40 17.01 -2.00
C LEU A 101 -12.60 16.61 -2.87
N ASP A 102 -13.17 17.59 -3.58
CA ASP A 102 -14.35 17.45 -4.45
C ASP A 102 -14.28 16.29 -5.46
N TYR A 103 -13.08 15.93 -5.92
CA TYR A 103 -12.85 14.81 -6.84
C TYR A 103 -13.23 13.44 -6.23
N PHE A 104 -12.95 13.26 -4.94
CA PHE A 104 -13.34 12.04 -4.21
C PHE A 104 -14.76 12.18 -3.61
N SER A 105 -15.19 13.40 -3.29
CA SER A 105 -16.43 13.68 -2.59
C SER A 105 -17.72 13.37 -3.36
N ARG A 106 -17.67 13.16 -4.69
CA ARG A 106 -18.88 12.93 -5.50
C ARG A 106 -19.09 11.47 -5.93
N ASP A 107 -18.02 10.72 -6.10
CA ASP A 107 -18.07 9.39 -6.73
C ASP A 107 -17.47 8.26 -5.90
N GLN A 108 -16.89 8.53 -4.74
CA GLN A 108 -16.19 7.50 -3.94
C GLN A 108 -16.87 7.19 -2.60
N TRP A 109 -17.85 8.00 -2.19
CA TRP A 109 -18.66 7.67 -1.02
C TRP A 109 -19.54 6.44 -1.31
N ILE A 110 -19.59 5.54 -0.34
CA ILE A 110 -20.48 4.40 -0.36
C ILE A 110 -21.76 4.83 0.34
N HIS A 111 -22.86 4.94 -0.39
CA HIS A 111 -24.16 5.24 0.21
C HIS A 111 -24.74 4.00 0.90
N ARG A 112 -25.62 4.21 1.88
CA ARG A 112 -26.30 3.12 2.59
C ARG A 112 -27.04 2.20 1.62
N GLU A 113 -27.69 2.77 0.61
CA GLU A 113 -28.44 2.01 -0.40
C GLU A 113 -27.51 1.16 -1.26
N ASP A 114 -26.33 1.68 -1.63
CA ASP A 114 -25.29 0.94 -2.34
C ASP A 114 -24.76 -0.22 -1.48
N TRP A 115 -24.60 0.00 -0.17
CA TRP A 115 -24.15 -1.04 0.75
C TRP A 115 -25.18 -2.15 0.95
N VAL A 116 -26.45 -1.79 1.19
CA VAL A 116 -27.54 -2.73 1.51
C VAL A 116 -27.95 -3.56 0.28
N HIS A 117 -28.03 -2.95 -0.91
CA HIS A 117 -28.46 -3.64 -2.13
C HIS A 117 -27.29 -4.17 -2.97
N GLY A 118 -26.10 -3.59 -2.79
CA GLY A 118 -24.92 -3.89 -3.57
C GLY A 118 -23.91 -4.78 -2.88
N GLY A 119 -23.85 -4.79 -1.55
CA GLY A 119 -22.71 -5.36 -0.84
C GLY A 119 -21.37 -4.81 -1.37
N ILE A 120 -20.27 -5.53 -1.16
CA ILE A 120 -19.00 -5.22 -1.82
C ILE A 120 -19.02 -5.85 -3.21
N LYS A 121 -19.62 -5.15 -4.18
CA LYS A 121 -19.57 -5.52 -5.61
C LYS A 121 -18.17 -5.27 -6.17
N THR A 122 -17.36 -6.33 -6.24
CA THR A 122 -16.19 -6.40 -7.12
C THR A 122 -16.65 -6.14 -8.56
N GLY A 123 -16.29 -4.99 -9.13
CA GLY A 123 -16.63 -4.66 -10.52
C GLY A 123 -17.44 -3.39 -10.74
N SER A 124 -17.90 -2.68 -9.70
CA SER A 124 -18.19 -1.26 -9.89
C SER A 124 -16.87 -0.58 -10.28
N GLY A 125 -16.83 0.25 -11.32
CA GLY A 125 -15.63 0.98 -11.76
C GLY A 125 -14.98 1.86 -10.67
N ARG A 126 -15.56 1.88 -9.47
CA ARG A 126 -15.09 2.51 -8.25
C ARG A 126 -14.09 1.57 -7.52
N LYS A 127 -12.83 1.66 -7.95
CA LYS A 127 -11.57 1.50 -7.18
C LYS A 127 -11.26 0.20 -6.42
N TYR A 128 -12.20 -0.73 -6.20
CA TYR A 128 -11.99 -1.94 -5.38
C TYR A 128 -12.25 -3.24 -6.14
N ARG A 129 -11.86 -3.26 -7.42
CA ARG A 129 -12.08 -4.38 -8.33
C ARG A 129 -11.50 -5.71 -7.81
N ASP A 130 -10.38 -5.65 -7.08
CA ASP A 130 -9.58 -6.84 -6.76
C ASP A 130 -9.26 -7.02 -5.25
N SER A 131 -9.98 -6.34 -4.33
CA SER A 131 -9.67 -6.41 -2.89
C SER A 131 -10.50 -7.47 -2.15
N HIS A 132 -9.96 -8.69 -2.05
CA HIS A 132 -10.54 -9.77 -1.22
C HIS A 132 -10.54 -9.48 0.29
N LEU A 133 -9.69 -8.56 0.76
CA LEU A 133 -9.56 -8.23 2.19
C LEU A 133 -10.77 -7.45 2.72
N LEU A 134 -11.35 -6.57 1.90
CA LEU A 134 -12.53 -5.77 2.28
C LEU A 134 -13.78 -6.64 2.44
N GLN A 135 -13.92 -7.69 1.62
CA GLN A 135 -15.01 -8.67 1.77
C GLN A 135 -15.00 -9.27 3.18
N THR A 136 -13.83 -9.66 3.68
CA THR A 136 -13.75 -10.42 4.94
C THR A 136 -14.06 -9.57 6.18
N GLN A 137 -13.73 -8.27 6.20
CA GLN A 137 -14.03 -7.38 7.33
C GLN A 137 -15.50 -6.96 7.39
N ALA A 138 -16.15 -6.78 6.24
CA ALA A 138 -17.54 -6.33 6.17
C ALA A 138 -18.55 -7.37 6.67
N PHE A 139 -18.28 -8.66 6.44
CA PHE A 139 -19.21 -9.73 6.75
C PHE A 139 -19.11 -10.26 8.20
N TRP A 140 -18.21 -9.73 9.03
CA TRP A 140 -18.03 -10.23 10.40
C TRP A 140 -19.17 -9.86 11.37
N TYR A 141 -19.99 -8.86 11.05
CA TYR A 141 -21.08 -8.37 11.92
C TYR A 141 -22.49 -8.67 11.42
N ILE A 142 -22.65 -9.43 10.33
CA ILE A 142 -23.98 -9.69 9.74
C ILE A 142 -24.62 -10.98 10.29
N ASN A 143 -23.90 -11.77 11.09
CA ASN A 143 -24.46 -12.96 11.77
C ASN A 143 -24.10 -13.02 13.27
N SER A 144 -24.71 -12.14 14.05
CA SER A 144 -24.90 -12.32 15.49
C SER A 144 -26.31 -11.92 15.88
#